data_AF-A0A420JBP1-F1
#
_entry.id   AF-A0A420JBP1-F1
#
_cell.length_a   1.000
_cell.length_b   1.000
_cell.length_c   1.000
_cell.angle_alpha   90.00
_cell.angle_beta   90.00
_cell.angle_gamma   90.00
#
_symmetry.space_group_name_H-M   'P 1'
#
loop_
_entity.id
_entity.type
_entity.pdbx_description
1 polymer ?
#
loop_
_entity_poly.entity_id
_entity_poly.type
_entity_poly.pdbx_seq_one_letter_code
_entity_poly.pdbx_strand_id
1 'polypeptide(L)'
;MKTFKSSRFINKSLFLTVPRARYIIDGMDSMGDYNDLRPSLSSTSASDHRPYEESSPSHESSGIVQKPKQLDIDYQPKVGELSKEEERFCAFQRVKSYPYTYIGNANRQRVDDGYFNKGKVYENAWELTLLERSQSPLILVTTRQFNHFLAKINNNLGTKLTIPDGSKGAFEVRFTDGGTPRPRYLGSANSKAEFDELSSNIPSSDFKLEEEPETSLTITAENLKIFEGNLNLMLQSSKKKTKTKKNKDNADKTRRENRKAWNHTIKRVQRYLGIRASSYTGPDNIEVTSLEQKKDNKPLAAFTERPDTMTLFNSETIAAFTQESSVIFISVDIEAWERDSRIITELGFATLDTRDILSVPPGERGVNWRSYIRPRHFRIEEHRFYTNGDFVAGCGDRFEFGKSEFISIKDVSQVISDCFRHPFSGSGKEDVTSEEHQRKIVLVGHDIKSDIRFLKTVNFDVYGLQNLHEIVDSALMFRVLKRDMNTRSLGSILADVGIIGWNLHNAGNDAVYTLQAVIAIAIKHLEERQRQKETNINSDCVTKGTESTQITEGWSSSGNDSDGGLPHITPPPTPKGSSNEYVNKHQGSKHSIGNVPKDSSSHKVRGNFDKNYNIRNIPEEW
;
A
#
# COMPACT_ATOMS: atom_id res chain seq x y z
N MET A 1 -7.30 77.50 28.03
CA MET A 1 -6.71 76.15 27.79
C MET A 1 -7.67 75.36 26.90
N LYS A 2 -7.21 75.02 25.69
CA LYS A 2 -7.57 73.91 24.78
C LYS A 2 -9.05 73.44 24.75
N THR A 3 -9.89 73.95 23.83
CA THR A 3 -10.26 73.40 22.50
C THR A 3 -10.85 71.97 22.50
N PHE A 4 -12.13 71.81 22.13
CA PHE A 4 -12.57 71.21 20.85
C PHE A 4 -14.11 71.27 20.70
N LYS A 5 -14.55 71.92 19.61
CA LYS A 5 -15.88 71.81 18.98
C LYS A 5 -15.70 71.07 17.65
N SER A 6 -16.82 70.77 16.98
CA SER A 6 -16.96 70.22 15.61
C SER A 6 -17.01 68.69 15.54
N SER A 7 -17.71 68.03 14.62
CA SER A 7 -18.87 68.30 13.76
C SER A 7 -19.08 67.00 12.96
N ARG A 8 -20.33 66.67 12.60
CA ARG A 8 -20.63 65.59 11.66
C ARG A 8 -20.07 65.90 10.26
N PHE A 9 -19.35 64.94 9.67
CA PHE A 9 -19.10 64.77 8.23
C PHE A 9 -19.21 63.27 7.94
N ILE A 10 -20.26 62.81 7.24
CA ILE A 10 -20.30 62.53 5.79
C ILE A 10 -19.09 61.70 5.34
N ASN A 11 -19.27 60.38 5.25
CA ASN A 11 -18.31 59.49 4.61
C ASN A 11 -18.78 59.26 3.16
N LYS A 12 -18.10 59.89 2.20
CA LYS A 12 -18.26 59.65 0.76
C LYS A 12 -17.30 58.52 0.34
N SER A 13 -17.84 57.64 -0.49
CA SER A 13 -17.22 56.54 -1.25
C SER A 13 -15.74 56.64 -1.59
N LEU A 14 -15.02 55.52 -1.46
CA LEU A 14 -14.10 55.05 -2.49
C LEU A 14 -14.24 53.53 -2.65
N PHE A 15 -14.96 53.13 -3.69
CA PHE A 15 -14.85 51.81 -4.29
C PHE A 15 -13.49 51.74 -5.01
N LEU A 16 -12.58 50.94 -4.48
CA LEU A 16 -11.38 50.51 -5.19
C LEU A 16 -11.62 49.09 -5.70
N THR A 17 -12.19 49.02 -6.90
CA THR A 17 -12.13 47.87 -7.79
C THR A 17 -10.69 47.72 -8.28
N VAL A 18 -9.99 46.70 -7.80
CA VAL A 18 -8.68 46.29 -8.36
C VAL A 18 -8.92 45.18 -9.38
N PRO A 19 -8.25 45.20 -10.56
CA PRO A 19 -8.73 44.52 -11.77
C PRO A 19 -8.33 43.04 -11.82
N ARG A 20 -9.19 42.25 -12.47
CA ARG A 20 -8.86 40.94 -13.07
C ARG A 20 -7.60 41.09 -13.94
N ALA A 21 -6.49 40.49 -13.52
CA ALA A 21 -5.36 40.26 -14.38
C ALA A 21 -5.76 39.24 -15.46
N ARG A 22 -5.80 39.70 -16.71
CA ARG A 22 -5.92 38.88 -17.90
C ARG A 22 -4.61 38.13 -18.09
N TYR A 23 -4.70 36.81 -18.23
CA TYR A 23 -3.61 35.99 -18.76
C TYR A 23 -3.30 36.47 -20.18
N ILE A 24 -2.10 37.00 -20.37
CA ILE A 24 -1.51 37.20 -21.70
C ILE A 24 -0.85 35.88 -22.06
N ILE A 25 -1.41 35.24 -23.08
CA ILE A 25 -0.80 34.15 -23.84
C ILE A 25 -0.13 34.82 -25.03
N ASP A 26 1.20 34.74 -25.07
CA ASP A 26 2.07 34.85 -26.25
C ASP A 26 3.34 34.07 -25.80
N GLY A 27 3.80 32.99 -26.41
CA GLY A 27 3.78 32.64 -27.83
C GLY A 27 5.21 32.75 -28.35
N MET A 28 6.00 31.68 -28.22
CA MET A 28 7.20 31.47 -29.05
C MET A 28 7.51 29.98 -29.16
N ASP A 29 6.99 29.43 -30.25
CA ASP A 29 7.43 28.22 -30.92
C ASP A 29 8.87 28.36 -31.48
N SER A 30 9.46 27.19 -31.74
CA SER A 30 10.45 26.89 -32.80
C SER A 30 11.90 26.62 -32.39
N MET A 31 12.29 25.36 -32.59
CA MET A 31 13.59 24.76 -32.93
C MET A 31 13.84 23.52 -32.05
N GLY A 32 14.05 22.31 -32.56
CA GLY A 32 14.13 21.83 -33.94
C GLY A 32 14.36 20.31 -33.90
N ASP A 33 13.94 19.66 -34.98
CA ASP A 33 14.19 18.25 -35.28
C ASP A 33 15.67 17.85 -35.12
N TYR A 34 15.92 16.71 -34.49
CA TYR A 34 17.12 15.91 -34.75
C TYR A 34 16.74 14.44 -34.85
N ASN A 35 16.52 14.00 -36.09
CA ASN A 35 16.58 12.61 -36.50
C ASN A 35 18.01 12.25 -36.91
N ASP A 36 18.33 10.99 -36.61
CA ASP A 36 19.37 10.13 -37.17
C ASP A 36 20.84 10.51 -36.98
N LEU A 37 21.61 9.57 -36.41
CA LEU A 37 22.75 8.93 -37.09
C LEU A 37 23.22 7.70 -36.28
N ARG A 38 22.87 6.52 -36.80
CA ARG A 38 23.61 5.27 -36.57
C ARG A 38 24.98 5.36 -37.24
N PRO A 39 26.04 4.79 -36.64
CA PRO A 39 27.16 4.27 -37.39
C PRO A 39 27.06 2.75 -37.55
N SER A 40 27.05 2.32 -38.81
CA SER A 40 27.38 0.98 -39.26
C SER A 40 28.83 0.64 -38.93
N LEU A 41 29.09 -0.56 -38.38
CA LEU A 41 30.39 -1.21 -38.50
C LEU A 41 30.23 -2.65 -38.99
N SER A 42 31.16 -2.98 -39.87
CA SER A 42 31.22 -4.06 -40.82
C SER A 42 31.60 -5.41 -40.22
N SER A 43 31.16 -6.44 -40.92
CA SER A 43 31.60 -7.83 -40.88
C SER A 43 33.12 -8.01 -41.04
N THR A 44 33.71 -8.87 -40.23
CA THR A 44 34.81 -9.76 -40.64
C THR A 44 34.70 -11.11 -39.93
N SER A 45 34.83 -12.15 -40.74
CA SER A 45 34.78 -13.59 -40.50
C SER A 45 36.08 -14.17 -39.93
N ALA A 46 35.97 -15.22 -39.10
CA ALA A 46 36.83 -16.43 -39.05
C ALA A 46 36.23 -17.35 -37.96
N SER A 47 35.47 -18.40 -38.27
CA SER A 47 35.91 -19.76 -38.62
C SER A 47 37.02 -20.32 -37.72
N ASP A 48 36.63 -21.20 -36.78
CA ASP A 48 37.43 -22.37 -36.43
C ASP A 48 36.50 -23.54 -36.07
N HIS A 49 36.46 -24.50 -36.97
CA HIS A 49 35.96 -25.86 -36.76
C HIS A 49 37.08 -26.71 -36.18
N ARG A 50 36.81 -27.51 -35.15
CA ARG A 50 36.98 -28.99 -35.16
C ARG A 50 36.55 -29.64 -33.82
N PRO A 51 36.23 -30.95 -33.84
CA PRO A 51 35.18 -31.57 -33.04
C PRO A 51 35.72 -32.16 -31.74
N TYR A 52 34.85 -32.33 -30.75
CA TYR A 52 35.15 -33.17 -29.59
C TYR A 52 34.11 -34.27 -29.43
N GLU A 53 34.67 -35.44 -29.13
CA GLU A 53 34.14 -36.78 -29.22
C GLU A 53 33.07 -37.08 -28.16
N GLU A 54 32.17 -37.99 -28.54
CA GLU A 54 31.28 -38.70 -27.63
C GLU A 54 32.09 -39.51 -26.62
N SER A 55 31.80 -39.29 -25.33
CA SER A 55 32.14 -40.24 -24.27
C SER A 55 30.91 -40.56 -23.45
N SER A 56 30.30 -41.71 -23.74
CA SER A 56 29.36 -42.40 -22.85
C SER A 56 30.05 -42.79 -21.53
N PRO A 57 29.31 -42.83 -20.42
CA PRO A 57 29.37 -44.01 -19.58
C PRO A 57 27.98 -44.55 -19.24
N SER A 58 27.84 -45.83 -19.53
CA SER A 58 26.85 -46.77 -19.03
C SER A 58 26.80 -46.85 -17.50
N HIS A 59 25.60 -46.91 -16.91
CA HIS A 59 25.26 -47.96 -15.96
C HIS A 59 23.73 -48.10 -15.82
N GLU A 60 23.30 -49.37 -15.81
CA GLU A 60 21.96 -49.89 -15.91
C GLU A 60 21.06 -49.58 -14.71
N SER A 61 19.76 -49.38 -14.97
CA SER A 61 18.74 -50.03 -14.13
C SER A 61 17.52 -50.39 -14.99
N SER A 62 17.30 -51.70 -15.06
CA SER A 62 16.18 -52.45 -15.60
C SER A 62 14.80 -51.84 -15.35
N GLY A 63 14.07 -51.61 -16.44
CA GLY A 63 12.63 -51.36 -16.46
C GLY A 63 12.14 -51.48 -17.90
N ILE A 64 11.19 -52.38 -18.14
CA ILE A 64 10.70 -52.81 -19.46
C ILE A 64 10.32 -51.59 -20.32
N VAL A 65 11.14 -51.29 -21.35
CA VAL A 65 10.79 -50.33 -22.39
C VAL A 65 9.76 -51.00 -23.29
N GLN A 66 8.48 -50.72 -23.07
CA GLN A 66 7.48 -50.98 -24.09
C GLN A 66 7.84 -50.12 -25.31
N LYS A 67 8.13 -50.78 -26.45
CA LYS A 67 8.29 -50.10 -27.74
C LYS A 67 7.07 -49.17 -27.94
N PRO A 68 7.27 -47.90 -28.37
CA PRO A 68 6.13 -47.06 -28.74
C PRO A 68 5.34 -47.80 -29.83
N LYS A 69 4.07 -48.12 -29.54
CA LYS A 69 3.15 -48.67 -30.54
C LYS A 69 3.13 -47.71 -31.72
N GLN A 70 3.30 -48.26 -32.91
CA GLN A 70 3.24 -47.55 -34.18
C GLN A 70 1.94 -46.73 -34.24
N LEU A 71 2.07 -45.42 -34.44
CA LEU A 71 0.92 -44.53 -34.61
C LEU A 71 0.13 -44.98 -35.83
N ASP A 72 -1.16 -45.24 -35.62
CA ASP A 72 -2.10 -45.62 -36.67
C ASP A 72 -2.45 -44.36 -37.48
N ILE A 73 -1.76 -44.18 -38.61
CA ILE A 73 -1.82 -42.98 -39.46
C ILE A 73 -3.20 -42.84 -40.14
N ASP A 74 -4.00 -43.90 -40.19
CA ASP A 74 -5.31 -43.94 -40.86
C ASP A 74 -6.51 -43.77 -39.91
N TYR A 75 -6.27 -43.49 -38.63
CA TYR A 75 -7.35 -43.34 -37.65
C TYR A 75 -8.05 -41.98 -37.76
N GLN A 76 -9.31 -41.98 -38.17
CA GLN A 76 -10.20 -40.82 -38.25
C GLN A 76 -11.26 -40.90 -37.14
N PRO A 77 -11.19 -40.06 -36.08
CA PRO A 77 -12.15 -40.13 -34.98
C PRO A 77 -13.55 -39.69 -35.43
N LYS A 78 -14.57 -40.41 -34.97
CA LYS A 78 -15.98 -40.06 -35.18
C LYS A 78 -16.43 -39.01 -34.16
N VAL A 79 -17.37 -38.15 -34.54
CA VAL A 79 -17.94 -37.16 -33.61
C VAL A 79 -18.57 -37.88 -32.42
N GLY A 80 -18.21 -37.44 -31.21
CA GLY A 80 -18.59 -38.03 -29.93
C GLY A 80 -17.73 -39.20 -29.47
N GLU A 81 -16.75 -39.64 -30.25
CA GLU A 81 -15.83 -40.73 -29.88
C GLU A 81 -14.93 -40.34 -28.71
N LEU A 82 -14.74 -41.27 -27.76
CA LEU A 82 -13.84 -41.07 -26.62
C LEU A 82 -12.38 -40.97 -27.08
N SER A 83 -11.70 -39.93 -26.62
CA SER A 83 -10.26 -39.74 -26.87
C SER A 83 -9.45 -40.84 -26.20
N LYS A 84 -8.39 -41.33 -26.85
CA LYS A 84 -7.43 -42.32 -26.32
C LYS A 84 -6.81 -41.89 -24.98
N GLU A 85 -6.49 -42.84 -24.10
CA GLU A 85 -6.04 -42.57 -22.71
C GLU A 85 -4.64 -41.98 -22.63
N GLU A 86 -3.81 -42.32 -23.61
CA GLU A 86 -2.42 -41.86 -23.68
C GLU A 86 -2.33 -40.40 -24.15
N GLU A 87 -3.41 -39.92 -24.77
CA GLU A 87 -3.50 -38.61 -25.37
C GLU A 87 -3.43 -37.52 -24.29
N ARG A 88 -2.68 -36.48 -24.61
CA ARG A 88 -2.47 -35.34 -23.72
C ARG A 88 -3.21 -34.14 -24.27
N PHE A 89 -3.81 -33.36 -23.38
CA PHE A 89 -4.66 -32.25 -23.76
C PHE A 89 -4.21 -30.96 -23.09
N CYS A 90 -4.58 -29.86 -23.75
CA CYS A 90 -4.55 -28.53 -23.20
C CYS A 90 -5.87 -27.82 -23.48
N ALA A 91 -6.29 -26.93 -22.59
CA ALA A 91 -7.50 -26.16 -22.84
C ALA A 91 -7.22 -25.18 -23.98
N PHE A 92 -8.15 -25.04 -24.93
CA PHE A 92 -7.95 -24.12 -26.06
C PHE A 92 -7.71 -22.67 -25.60
N GLN A 93 -8.29 -22.28 -24.46
CA GLN A 93 -8.00 -20.98 -23.83
C GLN A 93 -6.53 -20.80 -23.41
N ARG A 94 -5.82 -21.88 -23.08
CA ARG A 94 -4.37 -21.86 -22.79
C ARG A 94 -3.55 -21.63 -24.05
N VAL A 95 -3.94 -22.25 -25.16
CA VAL A 95 -3.36 -21.97 -26.48
C VAL A 95 -3.47 -20.49 -26.78
N LYS A 96 -4.67 -19.91 -26.74
CA LYS A 96 -4.88 -18.47 -27.03
C LYS A 96 -4.11 -17.51 -26.11
N SER A 97 -3.85 -17.90 -24.87
CA SER A 97 -3.16 -17.05 -23.88
C SER A 97 -1.65 -17.27 -23.83
N TYR A 98 -1.14 -18.23 -24.61
CA TYR A 98 0.27 -18.58 -24.66
C TYR A 98 1.21 -17.39 -24.94
N PRO A 99 1.02 -16.54 -25.98
CA PRO A 99 1.96 -15.46 -26.29
C PRO A 99 2.09 -14.44 -25.16
N TYR A 100 1.00 -14.17 -24.44
CA TYR A 100 0.96 -13.20 -23.35
C TYR A 100 1.52 -13.73 -22.04
N THR A 101 1.60 -15.06 -21.89
CA THR A 101 1.97 -15.70 -20.63
C THR A 101 3.40 -16.24 -20.67
N TYR A 102 3.84 -16.77 -21.81
CA TYR A 102 5.06 -17.57 -21.89
C TYR A 102 6.10 -17.02 -22.87
N ILE A 103 5.73 -16.08 -23.75
CA ILE A 103 6.68 -15.46 -24.67
C ILE A 103 7.18 -14.15 -24.06
N GLY A 104 8.50 -14.00 -23.99
CA GLY A 104 9.17 -12.77 -23.56
C GLY A 104 8.94 -11.61 -24.54
N ASN A 105 9.17 -10.37 -24.09
CA ASN A 105 8.84 -9.16 -24.84
C ASN A 105 9.48 -9.10 -26.24
N ALA A 106 10.67 -9.68 -26.42
CA ALA A 106 11.41 -9.67 -27.68
C ALA A 106 10.67 -10.34 -28.85
N ASN A 107 9.99 -11.46 -28.60
CA ASN A 107 9.31 -12.24 -29.64
C ASN A 107 7.78 -12.14 -29.57
N ARG A 108 7.23 -11.60 -28.48
CA ARG A 108 5.78 -11.59 -28.23
C ARG A 108 5.01 -10.90 -29.35
N GLN A 109 5.40 -9.69 -29.72
CA GLN A 109 4.64 -8.88 -30.68
C GLN A 109 4.55 -9.55 -32.06
N ARG A 110 5.68 -9.99 -32.62
CA ARG A 110 5.69 -10.68 -33.93
C ARG A 110 4.88 -11.98 -33.95
N VAL A 111 4.93 -12.75 -32.85
CA VAL A 111 4.18 -14.01 -32.75
C VAL A 111 2.69 -13.73 -32.61
N ASP A 112 2.33 -12.74 -31.78
CA ASP A 112 0.94 -12.34 -31.56
C ASP A 112 0.30 -11.81 -32.85
N ASP A 113 0.98 -10.88 -33.52
CA ASP A 113 0.54 -10.28 -34.78
C ASP A 113 0.46 -11.28 -35.93
N GLY A 114 1.33 -12.30 -35.95
CA GLY A 114 1.37 -13.31 -37.00
C GLY A 114 0.32 -14.41 -36.84
N TYR A 115 0.03 -14.83 -35.61
CA TYR A 115 -0.62 -16.12 -35.35
C TYR A 115 -1.71 -16.13 -34.29
N PHE A 116 -1.88 -15.07 -33.49
CA PHE A 116 -2.82 -15.11 -32.37
C PHE A 116 -3.88 -14.02 -32.39
N ASN A 117 -3.48 -12.76 -32.54
CA ASN A 117 -4.39 -11.63 -32.47
C ASN A 117 -5.31 -11.56 -33.69
N LYS A 118 -6.35 -10.72 -33.59
CA LYS A 118 -7.37 -10.53 -34.65
C LYS A 118 -8.02 -11.84 -35.16
N GLY A 119 -8.02 -12.89 -34.34
CA GLY A 119 -8.61 -14.18 -34.70
C GLY A 119 -7.68 -15.13 -35.46
N LYS A 120 -6.42 -14.77 -35.68
CA LYS A 120 -5.46 -15.59 -36.46
C LYS A 120 -5.18 -16.96 -35.85
N VAL A 121 -5.34 -17.12 -34.54
CA VAL A 121 -5.22 -18.44 -33.88
C VAL A 121 -6.21 -19.45 -34.42
N TYR A 122 -7.37 -18.99 -34.93
CA TYR A 122 -8.42 -19.84 -35.47
C TYR A 122 -8.17 -20.23 -36.94
N GLU A 123 -7.22 -19.58 -37.63
CA GLU A 123 -6.85 -19.92 -39.02
C GLU A 123 -5.99 -21.20 -39.10
N ASN A 124 -5.53 -21.70 -37.96
CA ASN A 124 -4.90 -23.01 -37.87
C ASN A 124 -5.97 -24.10 -37.83
N ALA A 125 -5.75 -25.22 -38.55
CA ALA A 125 -6.62 -26.38 -38.46
C ALA A 125 -6.49 -27.03 -37.07
N TRP A 126 -7.58 -27.00 -36.29
CA TRP A 126 -7.68 -27.59 -34.97
C TRP A 126 -8.69 -28.73 -34.97
N GLU A 127 -8.28 -29.88 -34.45
CA GLU A 127 -9.16 -30.98 -34.05
C GLU A 127 -9.61 -30.72 -32.60
N LEU A 128 -10.89 -30.38 -32.43
CA LEU A 128 -11.46 -29.99 -31.15
C LEU A 128 -11.98 -31.22 -30.41
N THR A 129 -11.66 -31.30 -29.13
CA THR A 129 -12.25 -32.28 -28.21
C THR A 129 -12.98 -31.57 -27.09
N LEU A 130 -14.07 -32.16 -26.63
CA LEU A 130 -14.95 -31.62 -25.61
C LEU A 130 -14.83 -32.44 -24.33
N LEU A 131 -14.58 -31.77 -23.21
CA LEU A 131 -14.72 -32.36 -21.89
C LEU A 131 -15.98 -31.81 -21.22
N GLU A 132 -16.94 -32.69 -20.99
CA GLU A 132 -18.18 -32.35 -20.28
C GLU A 132 -17.96 -32.16 -18.78
N ARG A 133 -18.61 -31.15 -18.21
CA ARG A 133 -18.48 -30.77 -16.81
C ARG A 133 -19.79 -30.18 -16.31
N SER A 134 -20.09 -30.37 -15.03
CA SER A 134 -21.34 -29.91 -14.40
C SER A 134 -21.58 -28.39 -14.44
N GLN A 135 -20.53 -27.58 -14.67
CA GLN A 135 -20.64 -26.11 -14.70
C GLN A 135 -20.64 -25.53 -16.12
N SER A 136 -19.87 -26.12 -17.03
CA SER A 136 -19.78 -25.71 -18.44
C SER A 136 -18.84 -26.65 -19.22
N PRO A 137 -19.16 -27.02 -20.47
CA PRO A 137 -18.26 -27.80 -21.30
C PRO A 137 -16.92 -27.09 -21.52
N LEU A 138 -15.82 -27.85 -21.62
CA LEU A 138 -14.47 -27.34 -21.83
C LEU A 138 -13.92 -27.83 -23.18
N ILE A 139 -13.59 -26.88 -24.06
CA ILE A 139 -12.96 -27.19 -25.35
C ILE A 139 -11.45 -27.37 -25.17
N LEU A 140 -10.97 -28.50 -25.64
CA LEU A 140 -9.61 -28.99 -25.56
C LEU A 140 -9.05 -29.20 -26.97
N VAL A 141 -7.72 -29.13 -27.06
CA VAL A 141 -6.95 -29.60 -28.21
C VAL A 141 -5.80 -30.44 -27.70
N THR A 142 -5.28 -31.33 -28.52
CA THR A 142 -4.19 -32.20 -28.10
C THR A 142 -2.89 -31.42 -27.96
N THR A 143 -2.04 -31.84 -27.03
CA THR A 143 -0.69 -31.30 -26.85
C THR A 143 0.11 -31.41 -28.14
N ARG A 144 -0.11 -32.49 -28.91
CA ARG A 144 0.51 -32.72 -30.22
C ARG A 144 0.17 -31.62 -31.21
N GLN A 145 -1.11 -31.26 -31.34
CA GLN A 145 -1.54 -30.17 -32.22
C GLN A 145 -0.87 -28.85 -31.82
N PHE A 146 -0.80 -28.57 -30.51
CA PHE A 146 -0.17 -27.34 -30.03
C PHE A 146 1.34 -27.31 -30.30
N ASN A 147 2.05 -28.42 -30.08
CA ASN A 147 3.47 -28.53 -30.43
C ASN A 147 3.71 -28.34 -31.94
N HIS A 148 2.85 -28.91 -32.79
CA HIS A 148 2.93 -28.70 -34.24
C HIS A 148 2.71 -27.23 -34.62
N PHE A 149 1.75 -26.57 -33.98
CA PHE A 149 1.50 -25.14 -34.18
C PHE A 149 2.71 -24.27 -33.76
N LEU A 150 3.35 -24.58 -32.62
CA LEU A 150 4.58 -23.90 -32.20
C LEU A 150 5.73 -24.15 -33.18
N ALA A 151 5.88 -25.37 -33.69
CA ALA A 151 6.89 -25.71 -34.69
C ALA A 151 6.68 -24.92 -35.99
N LYS A 152 5.43 -24.77 -36.46
CA LYS A 152 5.07 -23.92 -37.60
C LYS A 152 5.48 -22.46 -37.38
N ILE A 153 5.22 -21.90 -36.20
CA ILE A 153 5.63 -20.53 -35.85
C ILE A 153 7.16 -20.41 -35.84
N ASN A 154 7.85 -21.40 -35.26
CA ASN A 154 9.31 -21.44 -35.19
C ASN A 154 9.96 -21.45 -36.57
N ASN A 155 9.45 -22.27 -37.49
CA ASN A 155 9.94 -22.35 -38.87
C ASN A 155 9.74 -21.03 -39.61
N ASN A 156 8.58 -20.39 -39.43
CA ASN A 156 8.25 -19.17 -40.17
C ASN A 156 8.93 -17.90 -39.62
N LEU A 157 9.15 -17.82 -38.30
CA LEU A 157 9.67 -16.62 -37.64
C LEU A 157 11.11 -16.75 -37.11
N GLY A 158 11.74 -17.91 -37.29
CA GLY A 158 13.08 -18.20 -36.77
C GLY A 158 13.14 -18.24 -35.24
N THR A 159 12.05 -18.64 -34.58
CA THR A 159 11.95 -18.70 -33.11
C THR A 159 12.22 -20.11 -32.56
N LYS A 160 12.33 -20.23 -31.23
CA LYS A 160 12.48 -21.51 -30.50
C LYS A 160 11.43 -21.66 -29.40
N LEU A 161 10.16 -21.44 -29.74
CA LEU A 161 9.02 -21.57 -28.84
C LEU A 161 8.76 -23.04 -28.51
N THR A 162 8.58 -23.35 -27.23
CA THR A 162 8.24 -24.68 -26.71
C THR A 162 7.19 -24.58 -25.62
N ILE A 163 6.57 -25.69 -25.24
CA ILE A 163 5.79 -25.74 -24.00
C ILE A 163 6.77 -25.54 -22.83
N PRO A 164 6.60 -24.52 -21.98
CA PRO A 164 7.59 -24.21 -20.95
C PRO A 164 7.42 -25.11 -19.73
N ASP A 165 8.54 -25.50 -19.10
CA ASP A 165 8.56 -26.27 -17.85
C ASP A 165 7.79 -25.55 -16.72
N GLY A 166 7.82 -24.21 -16.72
CA GLY A 166 7.05 -23.36 -15.81
C GLY A 166 5.52 -23.44 -15.96
N SER A 167 5.00 -24.17 -16.95
CA SER A 167 3.55 -24.40 -17.12
C SER A 167 2.96 -25.42 -16.14
N LYS A 168 3.80 -26.12 -15.35
CA LYS A 168 3.38 -27.14 -14.37
C LYS A 168 2.46 -28.22 -14.98
N GLY A 169 2.70 -28.59 -16.24
CA GLY A 169 1.91 -29.61 -16.95
C GLY A 169 0.54 -29.14 -17.47
N ALA A 170 0.23 -27.83 -17.44
CA ALA A 170 -1.06 -27.30 -17.91
C ALA A 170 -1.35 -27.55 -19.41
N PHE A 171 -0.33 -27.88 -20.19
CA PHE A 171 -0.46 -28.24 -21.60
C PHE A 171 -0.40 -29.74 -21.87
N GLU A 172 -0.25 -30.57 -20.83
CA GLU A 172 0.06 -32.00 -20.96
C GLU A 172 -0.87 -32.88 -20.11
N VAL A 173 -2.11 -32.43 -19.92
CA VAL A 173 -3.05 -33.08 -19.00
C VAL A 173 -3.61 -34.36 -19.61
N ARG A 174 -3.67 -35.43 -18.80
CA ARG A 174 -4.25 -36.72 -19.17
C ARG A 174 -5.56 -36.98 -18.46
N PHE A 175 -6.43 -37.74 -19.12
CA PHE A 175 -7.68 -38.23 -18.57
C PHE A 175 -7.64 -39.76 -18.60
N THR A 176 -7.67 -40.39 -17.43
CA THR A 176 -7.60 -41.85 -17.28
C THR A 176 -9.00 -42.45 -17.15
N ASP A 177 -9.08 -43.77 -17.27
CA ASP A 177 -10.29 -44.59 -17.23
C ASP A 177 -10.92 -44.75 -15.83
N GLY A 178 -10.41 -44.07 -14.80
CA GLY A 178 -10.78 -44.24 -13.39
C GLY A 178 -12.20 -43.81 -12.96
N GLY A 179 -13.19 -43.87 -13.87
CA GLY A 179 -14.59 -43.47 -13.67
C GLY A 179 -14.86 -41.99 -13.90
N THR A 180 -13.85 -41.18 -14.25
CA THR A 180 -13.99 -39.74 -14.48
C THR A 180 -14.30 -39.41 -15.94
N PRO A 181 -14.99 -38.30 -16.24
CA PRO A 181 -15.30 -37.91 -17.62
C PRO A 181 -14.06 -37.83 -18.51
N ARG A 182 -14.14 -38.41 -19.71
CA ARG A 182 -13.08 -38.38 -20.72
C ARG A 182 -13.46 -37.44 -21.87
N PRO A 183 -12.47 -36.77 -22.50
CA PRO A 183 -12.75 -35.89 -23.64
C PRO A 183 -13.31 -36.65 -24.84
N ARG A 184 -14.34 -36.11 -25.47
CA ARG A 184 -14.96 -36.63 -26.70
C ARG A 184 -14.57 -35.80 -27.92
N TYR A 185 -14.34 -36.41 -29.06
CA TYR A 185 -14.06 -35.68 -30.29
C TYR A 185 -15.28 -34.87 -30.75
N LEU A 186 -15.09 -33.60 -31.08
CA LEU A 186 -16.16 -32.68 -31.48
C LEU A 186 -16.16 -32.43 -32.99
N GLY A 187 -14.98 -32.38 -33.61
CA GLY A 187 -14.83 -32.08 -35.03
C GLY A 187 -13.55 -31.29 -35.31
N SER A 188 -13.34 -30.93 -36.57
CA SER A 188 -12.22 -30.07 -36.99
C SER A 188 -12.71 -28.67 -37.37
N ALA A 189 -11.93 -27.65 -37.04
CA ALA A 189 -12.19 -26.26 -37.37
C ALA A 189 -10.92 -25.60 -37.93
N ASN A 190 -11.06 -24.91 -39.06
CA ASN A 190 -9.99 -24.13 -39.70
C ASN A 190 -10.27 -22.62 -39.70
N SER A 191 -11.41 -22.22 -39.15
CA SER A 191 -11.83 -20.82 -39.06
C SER A 191 -12.57 -20.53 -37.76
N LYS A 192 -12.71 -19.24 -37.45
CA LYS A 192 -13.45 -18.80 -36.27
C LYS A 192 -14.94 -19.18 -36.32
N ALA A 193 -15.54 -19.09 -37.51
CA ALA A 193 -16.94 -19.41 -37.71
C ALA A 193 -17.21 -20.91 -37.47
N GLU A 194 -16.39 -21.79 -38.06
CA GLU A 194 -16.48 -23.25 -37.83
C GLU A 194 -16.25 -23.61 -36.36
N PHE A 195 -15.29 -22.96 -35.71
CA PHE A 195 -15.05 -23.15 -34.28
C PHE A 195 -16.29 -22.80 -33.45
N ASP A 196 -16.94 -21.68 -33.74
CA ASP A 196 -18.13 -21.21 -33.01
C ASP A 196 -19.36 -22.07 -33.30
N GLU A 197 -19.49 -22.58 -34.53
CA GLU A 197 -20.52 -23.53 -34.91
C GLU A 197 -20.39 -24.84 -34.12
N LEU A 198 -19.20 -25.45 -34.11
CA LEU A 198 -18.92 -26.65 -33.32
C LEU A 198 -19.11 -26.41 -31.81
N SER A 199 -18.74 -25.22 -31.32
CA SER A 199 -18.94 -24.84 -29.92
C SER A 199 -20.41 -24.65 -29.54
N SER A 200 -21.28 -24.35 -30.51
CA SER A 200 -22.71 -24.14 -30.29
C SER A 200 -23.52 -25.42 -30.49
N ASN A 201 -23.06 -26.33 -31.36
CA ASN A 201 -23.69 -27.60 -31.69
C ASN A 201 -23.07 -28.77 -30.93
N ILE A 202 -22.90 -28.61 -29.62
CA ILE A 202 -22.36 -29.65 -28.74
C ILE A 202 -23.38 -30.80 -28.60
N PRO A 203 -23.00 -32.07 -28.83
CA PRO A 203 -23.85 -33.23 -28.58
C PRO A 203 -24.39 -33.25 -27.14
N SER A 204 -25.59 -33.80 -26.95
CA SER A 204 -26.17 -33.98 -25.60
C SER A 204 -25.26 -34.81 -24.70
N SER A 205 -25.26 -34.55 -23.39
CA SER A 205 -24.44 -35.27 -22.40
C SER A 205 -24.70 -36.78 -22.34
N ASP A 206 -25.85 -37.21 -22.87
CA ASP A 206 -26.25 -38.62 -22.93
C ASP A 206 -25.77 -39.31 -24.22
N PHE A 207 -25.11 -38.58 -25.13
CA PHE A 207 -24.63 -39.13 -26.40
C PHE A 207 -23.46 -40.10 -26.19
N LYS A 208 -23.67 -41.36 -26.57
CA LYS A 208 -22.68 -42.43 -26.58
C LYS A 208 -22.70 -43.13 -27.94
N LEU A 209 -21.55 -43.58 -28.41
CA LEU A 209 -21.49 -44.40 -29.63
C LEU A 209 -21.96 -45.83 -29.30
N GLU A 210 -22.60 -46.51 -30.25
CA GLU A 210 -23.19 -47.85 -30.06
C GLU A 210 -22.17 -48.93 -29.62
N GLU A 211 -20.89 -48.74 -29.95
CA GLU A 211 -19.78 -49.65 -29.60
C GLU A 211 -18.98 -49.21 -28.37
N GLU A 212 -19.45 -48.21 -27.62
CA GLU A 212 -18.73 -47.69 -26.45
C GLU A 212 -18.79 -48.67 -25.27
N PRO A 213 -17.64 -49.07 -24.68
CA PRO A 213 -17.63 -49.98 -23.54
C PRO A 213 -18.37 -49.35 -22.35
N GLU A 214 -19.25 -50.11 -21.70
CA GLU A 214 -19.92 -49.66 -20.48
C GLU A 214 -18.86 -49.28 -19.43
N THR A 215 -18.95 -48.05 -18.91
CA THR A 215 -18.03 -47.53 -17.91
C THR A 215 -18.32 -48.21 -16.55
N SER A 216 -17.80 -49.41 -16.33
CA SER A 216 -18.06 -50.21 -15.12
C SER A 216 -17.24 -49.80 -13.89
N LEU A 217 -16.55 -48.66 -13.92
CA LEU A 217 -15.61 -48.28 -12.87
C LEU A 217 -16.24 -47.32 -11.85
N THR A 218 -16.26 -47.74 -10.58
CA THR A 218 -16.68 -46.91 -9.45
C THR A 218 -15.68 -45.78 -9.24
N ILE A 219 -16.14 -44.54 -9.25
CA ILE A 219 -15.27 -43.36 -9.06
C ILE A 219 -14.65 -43.43 -7.65
N THR A 220 -13.34 -43.57 -7.56
CA THR A 220 -12.62 -43.47 -6.29
C THR A 220 -12.39 -42.00 -5.93
N ALA A 221 -12.34 -41.70 -4.63
CA ALA A 221 -12.04 -40.35 -4.15
C ALA A 221 -10.66 -39.84 -4.62
N GLU A 222 -9.72 -40.77 -4.84
CA GLU A 222 -8.39 -40.48 -5.38
C GLU A 222 -8.45 -40.04 -6.85
N ASN A 223 -9.17 -40.78 -7.70
CA ASN A 223 -9.34 -40.43 -9.11
C ASN A 223 -10.08 -39.10 -9.29
N LEU A 224 -11.09 -38.84 -8.45
CA LEU A 224 -11.80 -37.55 -8.44
C LEU A 224 -10.84 -36.40 -8.08
N LYS A 225 -9.98 -36.58 -7.08
CA LYS A 225 -8.99 -35.57 -6.67
C LYS A 225 -7.95 -35.31 -7.76
N ILE A 226 -7.47 -36.35 -8.45
CA ILE A 226 -6.55 -36.22 -9.60
C ILE A 226 -7.23 -35.44 -10.74
N PHE A 227 -8.49 -35.79 -11.06
CA PHE A 227 -9.28 -35.10 -12.07
C PHE A 227 -9.52 -33.62 -11.75
N GLU A 228 -9.87 -33.29 -10.51
CA GLU A 228 -10.00 -31.90 -10.06
C GLU A 228 -8.67 -31.14 -10.11
N GLY A 229 -7.56 -31.79 -9.73
CA GLY A 229 -6.21 -31.23 -9.83
C GLY A 229 -5.85 -30.88 -11.27
N ASN A 230 -6.10 -31.81 -12.19
CA ASN A 230 -5.88 -31.68 -13.63
C ASN A 230 -6.73 -30.55 -14.24
N LEU A 231 -8.02 -30.48 -13.90
CA LEU A 231 -8.91 -29.39 -14.33
C LEU A 231 -8.42 -28.02 -13.81
N ASN A 232 -7.97 -27.96 -12.56
CA ASN A 232 -7.44 -26.73 -11.97
C ASN A 232 -6.17 -26.25 -12.70
N LEU A 233 -5.27 -27.15 -13.11
CA LEU A 233 -4.09 -26.79 -13.90
C LEU A 233 -4.49 -26.17 -15.25
N MET A 234 -5.48 -26.74 -15.94
CA MET A 234 -5.95 -26.23 -17.24
C MET A 234 -6.63 -24.86 -17.13
N LEU A 235 -7.42 -24.62 -16.08
CA LEU A 235 -8.34 -23.47 -15.97
C LEU A 235 -7.78 -22.23 -15.24
N GLN A 236 -6.56 -22.27 -14.70
CA GLN A 236 -5.99 -21.16 -13.92
C GLN A 236 -5.91 -19.79 -14.64
N SER A 237 -6.09 -19.72 -15.98
CA SER A 237 -6.14 -18.46 -16.74
C SER A 237 -7.50 -17.73 -16.72
N SER A 238 -8.60 -18.40 -16.34
CA SER A 238 -9.97 -17.85 -16.35
C SER A 238 -10.25 -16.86 -15.21
N LYS A 239 -9.39 -16.80 -14.18
CA LYS A 239 -9.57 -15.91 -13.03
C LYS A 239 -9.39 -14.43 -13.36
N LYS A 240 -8.90 -14.05 -14.55
CA LYS A 240 -8.60 -12.64 -14.86
C LYS A 240 -9.85 -11.74 -14.81
N LYS A 241 -11.01 -12.12 -15.38
CA LYS A 241 -12.22 -11.26 -15.36
C LYS A 241 -12.87 -11.15 -13.96
N THR A 242 -12.99 -12.25 -13.22
CA THR A 242 -13.56 -12.26 -11.85
C THR A 242 -12.60 -11.66 -10.82
N LYS A 243 -11.28 -11.83 -11.01
CA LYS A 243 -10.25 -11.17 -10.19
C LYS A 243 -10.19 -9.68 -10.48
N THR A 244 -10.43 -9.20 -11.70
CA THR A 244 -10.53 -7.75 -11.98
C THR A 244 -11.73 -7.11 -11.29
N LYS A 245 -12.93 -7.74 -11.32
CA LYS A 245 -14.09 -7.23 -10.58
C LYS A 245 -13.90 -7.32 -9.06
N LYS A 246 -13.43 -8.46 -8.53
CA LYS A 246 -13.12 -8.63 -7.10
C LYS A 246 -11.99 -7.71 -6.62
N ASN A 247 -10.97 -7.45 -7.44
CA ASN A 247 -9.92 -6.50 -7.14
C ASN A 247 -10.45 -5.07 -7.14
N LYS A 248 -11.38 -4.72 -8.04
CA LYS A 248 -12.05 -3.41 -8.04
C LYS A 248 -12.93 -3.25 -6.81
N ASP A 249 -13.76 -4.25 -6.48
CA ASP A 249 -14.63 -4.23 -5.30
C ASP A 249 -13.81 -4.19 -3.99
N ASN A 250 -12.69 -4.93 -3.93
CA ASN A 250 -11.74 -4.86 -2.82
C ASN A 250 -11.03 -3.51 -2.77
N ALA A 251 -10.58 -2.95 -3.90
CA ALA A 251 -9.94 -1.63 -3.95
C ALA A 251 -10.91 -0.53 -3.53
N ASP A 252 -12.18 -0.60 -3.94
CA ASP A 252 -13.23 0.33 -3.54
C ASP A 252 -13.57 0.19 -2.05
N LYS A 253 -13.61 -1.04 -1.53
CA LYS A 253 -13.77 -1.30 -0.09
C LYS A 253 -12.60 -0.72 0.71
N THR A 254 -11.36 -1.02 0.34
CA THR A 254 -10.16 -0.48 0.98
C THR A 254 -10.12 1.05 0.89
N ARG A 255 -10.52 1.64 -0.24
CA ARG A 255 -10.61 3.09 -0.40
C ARG A 255 -11.67 3.71 0.52
N ARG A 256 -12.81 3.04 0.76
CA ARG A 256 -13.83 3.48 1.73
C ARG A 256 -13.32 3.35 3.17
N GLU A 257 -12.66 2.25 3.50
CA GLU A 257 -12.06 2.02 4.82
C GLU A 257 -10.96 3.05 5.14
N ASN A 258 -10.06 3.31 4.18
CA ASN A 258 -9.03 4.34 4.32
C ASN A 258 -9.64 5.73 4.53
N ARG A 259 -10.67 6.09 3.77
CA ARG A 259 -11.37 7.38 3.96
C ARG A 259 -12.00 7.52 5.35
N LYS A 260 -12.60 6.44 5.86
CA LYS A 260 -13.11 6.41 7.24
C LYS A 260 -11.97 6.59 8.26
N ALA A 261 -10.86 5.87 8.10
CA ALA A 261 -9.70 5.98 8.98
C ALA A 261 -9.08 7.39 8.99
N TRP A 262 -8.94 8.02 7.82
CA TRP A 262 -8.43 9.40 7.72
C TRP A 262 -9.40 10.41 8.32
N ASN A 263 -10.71 10.23 8.14
CA ASN A 263 -11.72 11.07 8.80
C ASN A 263 -11.67 10.93 10.33
N HIS A 264 -11.48 9.71 10.83
CA HIS A 264 -11.29 9.47 12.26
C HIS A 264 -10.03 10.16 12.79
N THR A 265 -8.94 10.18 12.00
CA THR A 265 -7.69 10.88 12.35
C THR A 265 -7.95 12.38 12.57
N ILE A 266 -8.66 13.05 11.67
CA ILE A 266 -9.00 14.47 11.84
C ILE A 266 -9.77 14.70 13.16
N LYS A 267 -10.72 13.82 13.48
CA LYS A 267 -11.50 13.97 14.72
C LYS A 267 -10.68 13.71 15.98
N ARG A 268 -9.75 12.73 15.94
CA ARG A 268 -8.80 12.53 17.05
C ARG A 268 -7.92 13.74 17.26
N VAL A 269 -7.37 14.33 16.20
CA VAL A 269 -6.64 15.61 16.25
C VAL A 269 -7.51 16.72 16.88
N GLN A 270 -8.79 16.82 16.49
CA GLN A 270 -9.73 17.77 17.12
C GLN A 270 -9.92 17.50 18.63
N ARG A 271 -9.93 16.23 19.08
CA ARG A 271 -10.01 15.88 20.51
C ARG A 271 -8.71 16.22 21.27
N TYR A 272 -7.56 15.93 20.68
CA TYR A 272 -6.25 16.29 21.24
C TYR A 272 -6.08 17.81 21.41
N LEU A 273 -6.66 18.60 20.49
CA LEU A 273 -6.67 20.06 20.55
C LEU A 273 -7.78 20.65 21.44
N GLY A 274 -8.67 19.82 22.01
CA GLY A 274 -9.76 20.27 22.87
C GLY A 274 -10.93 20.96 22.14
N ILE A 275 -11.02 20.82 20.81
CA ILE A 275 -12.07 21.44 19.98
C ILE A 275 -13.17 20.45 19.57
N ARG A 276 -13.11 19.22 20.09
CA ARG A 276 -14.15 18.19 19.97
C ARG A 276 -14.26 17.40 21.27
N ALA A 277 -15.49 17.16 21.73
CA ALA A 277 -15.77 16.26 22.84
C ALA A 277 -15.28 14.82 22.56
N SER A 278 -14.68 14.18 23.55
CA SER A 278 -14.41 12.75 23.53
C SER A 278 -15.65 11.97 23.98
N SER A 279 -15.98 10.90 23.27
CA SER A 279 -17.03 9.95 23.68
C SER A 279 -16.51 8.90 24.67
N TYR A 280 -15.20 8.89 24.94
CA TYR A 280 -14.52 7.90 25.76
C TYR A 280 -14.40 8.38 27.21
N THR A 281 -15.09 7.76 28.16
CA THR A 281 -15.00 8.05 29.60
C THR A 281 -13.87 7.24 30.26
N GLY A 282 -12.63 7.44 29.81
CA GLY A 282 -11.44 6.86 30.44
C GLY A 282 -10.96 7.66 31.66
N PRO A 283 -10.09 7.08 32.51
CA PRO A 283 -9.60 7.72 33.75
C PRO A 283 -8.81 9.02 33.53
N ASP A 284 -8.39 9.33 32.30
CA ASP A 284 -7.65 10.55 31.95
C ASP A 284 -8.55 11.80 31.79
N ASN A 285 -9.89 11.65 31.77
CA ASN A 285 -10.82 12.78 31.65
C ASN A 285 -11.18 13.34 33.02
N ILE A 286 -10.31 14.16 33.60
CA ILE A 286 -10.70 15.03 34.71
C ILE A 286 -11.54 16.16 34.10
N GLU A 287 -12.85 16.10 34.34
CA GLU A 287 -13.73 17.26 34.19
C GLU A 287 -13.22 18.35 35.14
N VAL A 288 -12.55 19.37 34.61
CA VAL A 288 -12.32 20.62 35.34
C VAL A 288 -13.64 21.37 35.35
N THR A 289 -14.59 20.89 36.15
CA THR A 289 -15.70 21.73 36.58
C THR A 289 -15.18 22.64 37.66
N SER A 290 -15.15 23.92 37.30
CA SER A 290 -14.98 25.07 38.18
C SER A 290 -15.64 24.87 39.54
N LEU A 291 -14.87 25.22 40.56
CA LEU A 291 -15.22 25.30 41.97
C LEU A 291 -16.60 25.94 42.22
N GLU A 292 -17.27 25.38 43.23
CA GLU A 292 -18.42 25.90 44.00
C GLU A 292 -19.83 25.77 43.40
N GLN A 293 -20.61 24.82 43.92
CA GLN A 293 -21.73 25.12 44.83
C GLN A 293 -22.36 23.82 45.37
N LYS A 294 -22.37 23.68 46.70
CA LYS A 294 -23.16 22.66 47.44
C LYS A 294 -24.65 22.99 47.31
N LYS A 295 -25.49 21.99 47.04
CA LYS A 295 -26.75 21.74 47.78
C LYS A 295 -27.40 20.40 47.42
N ASP A 296 -28.06 19.86 48.44
CA ASP A 296 -28.59 18.51 48.59
C ASP A 296 -29.90 18.24 47.82
N ASN A 297 -30.06 17.03 47.25
CA ASN A 297 -31.12 16.02 47.57
C ASN A 297 -31.59 15.15 46.38
N LYS A 298 -31.44 13.83 46.58
CA LYS A 298 -32.15 12.60 46.12
C LYS A 298 -32.80 12.45 44.72
N PRO A 299 -32.81 11.20 44.18
CA PRO A 299 -32.90 10.92 42.75
C PRO A 299 -34.35 10.85 42.25
N LEU A 300 -34.62 11.50 41.12
CA LEU A 300 -35.81 11.25 40.34
C LEU A 300 -35.41 10.65 39.00
N ALA A 301 -35.74 9.38 38.81
CA ALA A 301 -35.66 8.71 37.53
C ALA A 301 -36.62 9.40 36.55
N ALA A 302 -36.06 10.16 35.60
CA ALA A 302 -36.75 10.61 34.41
C ALA A 302 -35.73 10.81 33.29
N PHE A 303 -36.02 10.18 32.15
CA PHE A 303 -35.42 10.44 30.84
C PHE A 303 -34.96 11.90 30.70
N THR A 304 -33.65 12.12 30.63
CA THR A 304 -33.11 13.40 30.18
C THR A 304 -31.89 13.13 29.31
N GLU A 305 -32.14 13.16 28.00
CA GLU A 305 -31.26 13.54 26.90
C GLU A 305 -29.74 13.43 27.13
N ARG A 306 -29.09 12.55 26.37
CA ARG A 306 -27.64 12.62 26.14
C ARG A 306 -27.34 14.06 25.69
N PRO A 307 -26.39 14.80 26.32
CA PRO A 307 -26.01 16.10 25.82
C PRO A 307 -25.34 15.90 24.46
N ASP A 308 -26.13 16.05 23.40
CA ASP A 308 -25.61 16.19 22.05
C ASP A 308 -24.68 17.40 22.05
N THR A 309 -23.37 17.16 21.89
CA THR A 309 -22.47 17.77 20.89
C THR A 309 -22.69 19.23 20.41
N MET A 310 -23.35 20.11 21.17
CA MET A 310 -23.83 21.43 20.74
C MET A 310 -23.02 22.61 21.29
N THR A 311 -21.77 22.40 21.72
CA THR A 311 -20.88 23.56 21.85
C THR A 311 -20.42 23.96 20.45
N LEU A 312 -20.97 25.06 19.94
CA LEU A 312 -20.51 25.67 18.70
C LEU A 312 -19.06 26.09 18.89
N PHE A 313 -18.14 25.45 18.16
CA PHE A 313 -16.77 25.93 18.00
C PHE A 313 -16.77 27.40 17.57
N ASN A 314 -16.02 28.20 18.31
CA ASN A 314 -15.76 29.60 18.04
C ASN A 314 -14.24 29.81 18.18
N SER A 315 -13.61 30.35 17.13
CA SER A 315 -12.16 30.56 17.07
C SER A 315 -11.66 31.57 18.10
N GLU A 316 -12.52 32.48 18.55
CA GLU A 316 -12.17 33.58 19.45
C GLU A 316 -12.32 33.21 20.93
N THR A 317 -12.78 32.00 21.23
CA THR A 317 -12.90 31.47 22.59
C THR A 317 -11.91 30.34 22.83
N ILE A 318 -11.51 30.15 24.10
CA ILE A 318 -10.69 29.00 24.49
C ILE A 318 -11.35 27.67 24.09
N ALA A 319 -10.53 26.65 23.85
CA ALA A 319 -11.01 25.32 23.50
C ALA A 319 -12.00 24.80 24.57
N ALA A 320 -13.21 24.46 24.15
CA ALA A 320 -14.32 24.19 25.07
C ALA A 320 -14.28 22.80 25.73
N PHE A 321 -13.42 21.91 25.25
CA PHE A 321 -13.32 20.54 25.74
C PHE A 321 -11.93 20.27 26.31
N THR A 322 -11.87 19.41 27.34
CA THR A 322 -10.59 18.90 27.85
C THR A 322 -9.82 18.19 26.74
N GLN A 323 -8.53 18.52 26.62
CA GLN A 323 -7.64 17.89 25.66
C GLN A 323 -7.42 16.42 26.01
N GLU A 324 -7.77 15.52 25.10
CA GLU A 324 -7.57 14.09 25.32
C GLU A 324 -6.08 13.74 25.40
N SER A 325 -5.71 12.90 26.37
CA SER A 325 -4.36 12.31 26.50
C SER A 325 -3.19 13.29 26.73
N SER A 326 -3.45 14.60 26.82
CA SER A 326 -2.43 15.65 27.02
C SER A 326 -1.18 15.40 26.15
N VAL A 327 -1.38 15.33 24.84
CA VAL A 327 -0.35 14.86 23.90
C VAL A 327 0.70 15.95 23.58
N ILE A 328 1.83 15.51 23.04
CA ILE A 328 2.81 16.38 22.36
C ILE A 328 2.72 16.09 20.86
N PHE A 329 2.44 17.10 20.04
CA PHE A 329 2.59 16.99 18.60
C PHE A 329 4.06 17.23 18.22
N ILE A 330 4.65 16.32 17.46
CA ILE A 330 6.00 16.48 16.90
C ILE A 330 5.91 16.26 15.41
N SER A 331 6.07 17.33 14.62
CA SER A 331 6.17 17.25 13.17
C SER A 331 7.61 17.05 12.75
N VAL A 332 7.83 16.19 11.75
CA VAL A 332 9.14 15.89 11.18
C VAL A 332 9.10 16.02 9.67
N ASP A 333 10.17 16.57 9.12
CA ASP A 333 10.46 16.58 7.69
C ASP A 333 11.97 16.35 7.51
N ILE A 334 12.38 15.52 6.54
CA ILE A 334 13.78 15.17 6.32
C ILE A 334 14.13 15.34 4.86
N GLU A 335 15.16 16.16 4.62
CA GLU A 335 15.73 16.35 3.30
C GLU A 335 16.94 15.43 3.10
N ALA A 336 17.00 14.84 1.91
CA ALA A 336 18.11 14.02 1.46
C ALA A 336 18.61 14.55 0.11
N TRP A 337 19.86 14.24 -0.20
CA TRP A 337 20.43 14.67 -1.47
C TRP A 337 19.76 13.96 -2.66
N GLU A 338 19.34 14.74 -3.64
CA GLU A 338 18.53 14.26 -4.78
C GLU A 338 19.24 13.20 -5.65
N ARG A 339 20.58 13.17 -5.64
CA ARG A 339 21.38 12.17 -6.39
C ARG A 339 21.72 10.92 -5.58
N ASP A 340 21.61 10.97 -4.26
CA ASP A 340 21.78 9.80 -3.37
C ASP A 340 20.97 9.98 -2.09
N SER A 341 19.79 9.35 -2.04
CA SER A 341 18.87 9.44 -0.91
C SER A 341 19.39 8.78 0.39
N ARG A 342 20.61 8.24 0.40
CA ARG A 342 21.30 7.78 1.62
C ARG A 342 22.00 8.92 2.34
N ILE A 343 22.23 10.03 1.66
CA ILE A 343 22.89 11.22 2.20
C ILE A 343 21.81 12.16 2.70
N ILE A 344 21.51 12.10 3.99
CA ILE A 344 20.60 13.03 4.66
C ILE A 344 21.30 14.37 4.82
N THR A 345 20.67 15.47 4.43
CA THR A 345 21.28 16.80 4.48
C THR A 345 20.71 17.64 5.61
N GLU A 346 19.41 17.56 5.84
CA GLU A 346 18.68 18.42 6.78
C GLU A 346 17.62 17.65 7.55
N LEU A 347 17.37 18.07 8.79
CA LEU A 347 16.35 17.50 9.66
C LEU A 347 15.52 18.64 10.24
N GLY A 348 14.22 18.61 10.01
CA GLY A 348 13.26 19.56 10.53
C GLY A 348 12.40 18.96 11.62
N PHE A 349 12.24 19.70 12.71
CA PHE A 349 11.29 19.35 13.78
C PHE A 349 10.44 20.55 14.14
N ALA A 350 9.16 20.32 14.42
CA ALA A 350 8.27 21.32 14.97
C ALA A 350 7.41 20.71 16.06
N THR A 351 7.54 21.20 17.29
CA THR A 351 6.86 20.64 18.45
C THR A 351 5.76 21.58 18.93
N LEU A 352 4.58 21.04 19.23
CA LEU A 352 3.53 21.73 19.98
C LEU A 352 3.12 20.88 21.18
N ASP A 353 3.37 21.39 22.38
CA ASP A 353 2.79 20.85 23.59
C ASP A 353 1.36 21.37 23.74
N THR A 354 0.36 20.49 23.79
CA THR A 354 -1.03 20.95 23.88
C THR A 354 -1.32 21.70 25.19
N ARG A 355 -0.51 21.50 26.25
CA ARG A 355 -0.64 22.25 27.51
C ARG A 355 -0.36 23.73 27.34
N ASP A 356 0.52 24.10 26.42
CA ASP A 356 0.89 25.51 26.17
C ASP A 356 -0.29 26.35 25.63
N ILE A 357 -1.29 25.68 25.04
CA ILE A 357 -2.42 26.34 24.37
C ILE A 357 -3.75 26.21 25.13
N LEU A 358 -3.76 25.63 26.35
CA LEU A 358 -4.98 25.38 27.12
C LEU A 358 -5.84 26.63 27.36
N SER A 359 -5.20 27.77 27.61
CA SER A 359 -5.87 29.04 27.90
C SER A 359 -5.81 30.02 26.72
N VAL A 360 -5.47 29.54 25.52
CA VAL A 360 -5.28 30.36 24.33
C VAL A 360 -6.40 30.05 23.33
N PRO A 361 -7.22 31.04 22.93
CA PRO A 361 -8.15 30.86 21.82
C PRO A 361 -7.40 30.50 20.53
N PRO A 362 -7.87 29.56 19.70
CA PRO A 362 -7.16 29.15 18.48
C PRO A 362 -6.97 30.28 17.46
N GLY A 363 -7.93 31.20 17.37
CA GLY A 363 -8.02 32.17 16.27
C GLY A 363 -8.32 31.49 14.92
N GLU A 364 -8.54 32.30 13.89
CA GLU A 364 -8.86 31.79 12.54
C GLU A 364 -7.77 30.80 12.08
N ARG A 365 -8.18 29.57 11.77
CA ARG A 365 -7.28 28.49 11.31
C ARG A 365 -6.08 28.26 12.24
N GLY A 366 -6.27 28.49 13.54
CA GLY A 366 -5.27 28.22 14.58
C GLY A 366 -4.14 29.23 14.65
N VAL A 367 -4.30 30.43 14.08
CA VAL A 367 -3.23 31.45 13.99
C VAL A 367 -2.58 31.76 15.34
N ASN A 368 -3.34 31.80 16.43
CA ASN A 368 -2.83 32.11 17.76
C ASN A 368 -2.02 30.95 18.36
N TRP A 369 -2.31 29.70 17.98
CA TRP A 369 -1.56 28.54 18.45
C TRP A 369 -0.21 28.38 17.73
N ARG A 370 -0.03 28.99 16.55
CA ARG A 370 1.20 28.86 15.75
C ARG A 370 2.43 29.40 16.47
N SER A 371 2.28 30.43 17.32
CA SER A 371 3.38 31.01 18.09
C SER A 371 3.89 30.10 19.22
N TYR A 372 3.16 29.03 19.54
CA TYR A 372 3.55 28.03 20.53
C TYR A 372 4.24 26.82 19.91
N ILE A 373 4.38 26.80 18.58
CA ILE A 373 5.18 25.79 17.88
C ILE A 373 6.65 26.10 18.12
N ARG A 374 7.39 25.12 18.63
CA ARG A 374 8.83 25.19 18.93
C ARG A 374 9.59 24.53 17.78
N PRO A 375 10.27 25.31 16.93
CA PRO A 375 10.87 24.79 15.71
C PRO A 375 12.35 24.47 15.94
N ARG A 376 12.86 23.43 15.30
CA ARG A 376 14.28 23.08 15.22
C ARG A 376 14.62 22.75 13.77
N HIS A 377 15.78 23.18 13.33
CA HIS A 377 16.30 22.88 12.01
C HIS A 377 17.76 22.52 12.12
N PHE A 378 18.11 21.29 11.76
CA PHE A 378 19.47 20.80 11.81
C PHE A 378 20.01 20.58 10.41
N ARG A 379 21.29 20.94 10.22
CA ARG A 379 22.05 20.61 9.01
C ARG A 379 23.25 19.75 9.40
N ILE A 380 23.50 18.70 8.62
CA ILE A 380 24.60 17.78 8.89
C ILE A 380 25.89 18.39 8.35
N GLU A 381 26.84 18.69 9.25
CA GLU A 381 28.07 19.42 8.94
C GLU A 381 28.90 18.72 7.85
N GLU A 382 29.03 17.39 7.93
CA GLU A 382 29.75 16.58 6.95
C GLU A 382 29.09 16.58 5.57
N HIS A 383 27.79 16.89 5.50
CA HIS A 383 26.99 16.87 4.28
C HIS A 383 26.66 18.27 3.75
N ARG A 384 27.21 19.34 4.34
CA ARG A 384 26.91 20.73 3.98
C ARG A 384 27.16 21.10 2.51
N PHE A 385 28.00 20.33 1.82
CA PHE A 385 28.36 20.54 0.41
C PHE A 385 27.36 19.92 -0.56
N TYR A 386 26.42 19.09 -0.08
CA TYR A 386 25.36 18.52 -0.89
C TYR A 386 24.17 19.47 -0.89
N THR A 387 23.95 20.14 -2.02
CA THR A 387 22.81 21.05 -2.21
C THR A 387 21.93 20.50 -3.32
N ASN A 388 20.62 20.44 -3.07
CA ASN A 388 19.63 20.12 -4.09
C ASN A 388 19.43 21.34 -5.00
N GLY A 389 19.37 21.11 -6.31
CA GLY A 389 19.18 22.19 -7.29
C GLY A 389 18.88 21.72 -8.71
N ASP A 390 19.13 20.44 -9.02
CA ASP A 390 18.88 19.88 -10.35
C ASP A 390 17.38 19.55 -10.54
N PHE A 391 16.71 19.06 -9.49
CA PHE A 391 15.31 18.62 -9.55
C PHE A 391 14.41 19.30 -8.50
N VAL A 392 14.98 19.72 -7.38
CA VAL A 392 14.29 20.46 -6.31
C VAL A 392 15.12 21.67 -5.90
N ALA A 393 14.51 22.87 -5.88
CA ALA A 393 15.21 24.07 -5.45
C ALA A 393 15.52 23.99 -3.94
N GLY A 394 16.78 23.80 -3.56
CA GLY A 394 17.18 23.74 -2.16
C GLY A 394 17.10 25.11 -1.46
N CYS A 395 16.40 25.17 -0.33
CA CYS A 395 16.28 26.38 0.51
C CYS A 395 16.93 26.21 1.89
N GLY A 396 17.87 25.28 2.05
CA GLY A 396 18.50 24.91 3.33
C GLY A 396 19.03 26.04 4.20
N ASP A 397 19.48 27.12 3.57
CA ASP A 397 20.04 28.29 4.27
C ASP A 397 18.98 29.27 4.79
N ARG A 398 17.69 29.07 4.47
CA ARG A 398 16.59 30.00 4.77
C ARG A 398 15.57 29.40 5.72
N PHE A 399 15.96 29.26 6.97
CA PHE A 399 15.05 28.85 8.03
C PHE A 399 14.29 30.08 8.58
N GLU A 400 12.98 30.12 8.37
CA GLU A 400 12.12 31.26 8.70
C GLU A 400 11.81 31.37 10.20
N PHE A 401 11.91 30.26 10.91
CA PHE A 401 11.43 30.14 12.30
C PHE A 401 12.55 30.12 13.34
N GLY A 402 13.79 30.46 12.96
CA GLY A 402 14.90 30.51 13.89
C GLY A 402 16.26 30.51 13.19
N LYS A 403 17.21 29.79 13.80
CA LYS A 403 18.56 29.60 13.23
C LYS A 403 18.81 28.11 13.02
N SER A 404 19.36 27.77 11.87
CA SER A 404 19.80 26.41 11.58
C SER A 404 20.97 26.02 12.50
N GLU A 405 20.90 24.83 13.07
CA GLU A 405 21.93 24.24 13.92
C GLU A 405 22.77 23.25 13.11
N PHE A 406 24.09 23.36 13.21
CA PHE A 406 24.99 22.43 12.55
C PHE A 406 25.37 21.32 13.51
N ILE A 407 25.14 20.07 13.11
CA ILE A 407 25.41 18.89 13.92
C ILE A 407 26.31 17.92 13.16
N SER A 408 27.14 17.20 13.91
CA SER A 408 27.95 16.10 13.38
C SER A 408 27.07 14.89 13.10
N ILE A 409 27.36 14.15 12.03
CA ILE A 409 26.63 12.93 11.66
C ILE A 409 26.60 11.90 12.79
N LYS A 410 27.63 11.89 13.66
CA LYS A 410 27.72 10.97 14.81
C LYS A 410 26.70 11.30 15.90
N ASP A 411 26.28 12.55 15.99
CA ASP A 411 25.37 13.04 17.03
C ASP A 411 23.91 13.05 16.56
N VAL A 412 23.65 12.82 15.28
CA VAL A 412 22.30 12.85 14.67
C VAL A 412 21.29 12.00 15.44
N SER A 413 21.62 10.73 15.72
CA SER A 413 20.70 9.82 16.43
C SER A 413 20.36 10.33 17.84
N GLN A 414 21.33 10.93 18.52
CA GLN A 414 21.16 11.51 19.85
C GLN A 414 20.29 12.78 19.78
N VAL A 415 20.60 13.69 18.87
CA VAL A 415 19.85 14.94 18.66
C VAL A 415 18.39 14.68 18.29
N ILE A 416 18.12 13.69 17.44
CA ILE A 416 16.76 13.25 17.13
C ILE A 416 16.09 12.75 18.41
N SER A 417 16.75 11.88 19.17
CA SER A 417 16.21 11.34 20.42
C SER A 417 15.87 12.44 21.43
N ASP A 418 16.67 13.51 21.50
CA ASP A 418 16.41 14.66 22.36
C ASP A 418 15.15 15.43 21.96
N CYS A 419 14.84 15.50 20.66
CA CYS A 419 13.60 16.14 20.18
C CYS A 419 12.34 15.40 20.64
N PHE A 420 12.42 14.09 20.91
CA PHE A 420 11.32 13.25 21.40
C PHE A 420 11.30 13.07 22.94
N ARG A 421 12.14 13.79 23.67
CA ARG A 421 12.19 13.76 25.14
C ARG A 421 11.88 15.13 25.72
N HIS A 422 11.42 15.17 26.97
CA HIS A 422 11.28 16.42 27.70
C HIS A 422 12.60 17.20 27.67
N PRO A 423 12.61 18.54 27.44
CA PRO A 423 11.46 19.46 27.39
C PRO A 423 10.78 19.59 26.01
N PHE A 424 10.99 18.63 25.11
CA PHE A 424 10.44 18.59 23.75
C PHE A 424 10.75 19.88 22.99
N SER A 425 12.04 20.22 22.90
CA SER A 425 12.55 21.48 22.32
C SER A 425 12.08 22.77 23.02
N GLY A 426 11.59 22.66 24.27
CA GLY A 426 11.27 23.80 25.14
C GLY A 426 12.42 24.21 26.06
N SER A 427 12.16 25.20 26.92
CA SER A 427 13.11 25.74 27.91
C SER A 427 12.96 25.13 29.31
N GLY A 428 12.39 23.92 29.41
CA GLY A 428 12.14 23.25 30.70
C GLY A 428 13.42 22.75 31.36
N LYS A 429 13.38 22.51 32.67
CA LYS A 429 14.48 21.89 33.41
C LYS A 429 14.59 20.40 33.05
N GLU A 430 15.79 19.84 32.98
CA GLU A 430 16.00 18.41 32.69
C GLU A 430 15.60 17.50 33.86
N ASP A 431 15.63 18.03 35.10
CA ASP A 431 15.17 17.32 36.30
C ASP A 431 13.65 17.35 36.43
N VAL A 432 12.98 16.38 35.81
CA VAL A 432 11.53 16.18 35.90
C VAL A 432 11.19 14.73 36.18
N THR A 433 9.98 14.50 36.68
CA THR A 433 9.47 13.16 36.99
C THR A 433 9.48 12.24 35.77
N SER A 434 9.52 10.92 36.01
CA SER A 434 9.42 9.91 34.96
C SER A 434 8.13 10.05 34.13
N GLU A 435 7.07 10.64 34.70
CA GLU A 435 5.79 10.87 34.02
C GLU A 435 5.87 11.91 32.90
N GLU A 436 6.66 12.98 33.08
CA GLU A 436 6.82 14.01 32.03
C GLU A 436 7.60 13.50 30.81
N HIS A 437 8.52 12.56 31.04
CA HIS A 437 9.23 11.86 29.98
C HIS A 437 8.35 10.86 29.21
N GLN A 438 7.24 10.43 29.79
CA GLN A 438 6.34 9.41 29.24
C GLN A 438 5.10 10.01 28.56
N ARG A 439 5.06 11.33 28.35
CA ARG A 439 3.94 11.98 27.67
C ARG A 439 3.73 11.42 26.27
N LYS A 440 2.46 11.23 25.92
CA LYS A 440 2.00 10.62 24.67
C LYS A 440 2.36 11.51 23.48
N ILE A 441 2.99 10.94 22.46
CA ILE A 441 3.48 11.65 21.27
C ILE A 441 2.57 11.38 20.07
N VAL A 442 2.12 12.45 19.41
CA VAL A 442 1.51 12.39 18.08
C VAL A 442 2.54 12.84 17.06
N LEU A 443 3.09 11.89 16.31
CA LEU A 443 4.04 12.18 15.24
C LEU A 443 3.28 12.71 14.02
N VAL A 444 3.75 13.81 13.44
CA VAL A 444 3.12 14.49 12.31
C VAL A 444 4.11 14.58 11.14
N GLY A 445 3.62 14.47 9.90
CA GLY A 445 4.44 14.66 8.70
C GLY A 445 3.59 14.86 7.45
N HIS A 446 4.25 15.09 6.33
CA HIS A 446 3.63 15.21 5.01
C HIS A 446 4.10 14.06 4.11
N ASP A 447 3.22 13.08 3.82
CA ASP A 447 3.66 11.78 3.29
C ASP A 447 4.73 11.10 4.18
N ILE A 448 4.44 11.14 5.49
CA ILE A 448 5.35 10.82 6.61
C ILE A 448 6.05 9.46 6.53
N LYS A 449 5.57 8.54 5.68
CA LYS A 449 6.21 7.25 5.45
C LYS A 449 7.62 7.40 4.88
N SER A 450 7.87 8.47 4.12
CA SER A 450 9.20 8.78 3.60
C SER A 450 10.12 9.17 4.75
N ASP A 451 9.70 10.11 5.60
CA ASP A 451 10.48 10.61 6.74
C ASP A 451 10.78 9.50 7.76
N ILE A 452 9.81 8.64 8.07
CA ILE A 452 10.03 7.48 8.95
C ILE A 452 11.11 6.55 8.39
N ARG A 453 11.17 6.39 7.05
CA ARG A 453 12.23 5.60 6.41
C ARG A 453 13.58 6.27 6.57
N PHE A 454 13.66 7.59 6.38
CA PHE A 454 14.90 8.35 6.57
C PHE A 454 15.37 8.33 8.02
N LEU A 455 14.48 8.52 9.00
CA LEU A 455 14.79 8.37 10.43
C LEU A 455 15.42 7.02 10.73
N LYS A 456 14.90 5.95 10.11
CA LYS A 456 15.47 4.61 10.28
C LYS A 456 16.89 4.48 9.72
N THR A 457 17.24 5.20 8.64
CA THR A 457 18.61 5.19 8.09
C THR A 457 19.62 5.87 9.01
N VAL A 458 19.18 6.81 9.84
CA VAL A 458 20.00 7.45 10.89
C VAL A 458 19.83 6.80 12.26
N ASN A 459 19.44 5.51 12.26
CA ASN A 459 19.32 4.66 13.45
C ASN A 459 18.30 5.17 14.49
N PHE A 460 17.21 5.79 14.04
CA PHE A 460 16.08 6.16 14.89
C PHE A 460 14.81 5.44 14.44
N ASP A 461 14.31 4.51 15.26
CA ASP A 461 13.06 3.79 14.98
C ASP A 461 11.88 4.43 15.74
N VAL A 462 11.06 5.19 15.01
CA VAL A 462 9.83 5.80 15.52
C VAL A 462 8.92 4.77 16.20
N TYR A 463 8.81 3.56 15.65
CA TYR A 463 7.93 2.53 16.22
C TYR A 463 8.50 1.90 17.50
N GLY A 464 9.76 2.19 17.84
CA GLY A 464 10.38 1.83 19.10
C GLY A 464 10.04 2.75 20.27
N LEU A 465 9.42 3.91 20.00
CA LEU A 465 8.99 4.86 21.03
C LEU A 465 7.81 4.31 21.84
N GLN A 466 8.02 4.05 23.13
CA GLN A 466 6.98 3.48 24.02
C GLN A 466 5.78 4.41 24.22
N ASN A 467 6.01 5.72 24.14
CA ASN A 467 5.02 6.76 24.29
C ASN A 467 4.46 7.27 22.95
N LEU A 468 4.76 6.63 21.82
CA LEU A 468 4.10 6.94 20.54
C LEU A 468 2.61 6.62 20.65
N HIS A 469 1.77 7.62 20.42
CA HIS A 469 0.32 7.54 20.56
C HIS A 469 -0.40 7.48 19.22
N GLU A 470 0.04 8.27 18.24
CA GLU A 470 -0.53 8.25 16.89
C GLU A 470 0.47 8.79 15.85
N ILE A 471 0.32 8.38 14.59
CA ILE A 471 1.01 8.97 13.43
C ILE A 471 -0.03 9.66 12.54
N VAL A 472 0.17 10.95 12.26
CA VAL A 472 -0.73 11.82 11.50
C VAL A 472 -0.03 12.28 10.22
N ASP A 473 -0.71 12.10 9.09
CA ASP A 473 -0.23 12.53 7.78
C ASP A 473 -1.12 13.66 7.25
N SER A 474 -0.53 14.84 7.09
CA SER A 474 -1.23 16.04 6.62
C SER A 474 -1.83 15.87 5.22
N ALA A 475 -1.19 15.10 4.34
CA ALA A 475 -1.68 14.85 2.99
C ALA A 475 -2.95 13.99 3.02
N LEU A 476 -3.02 13.02 3.94
CA LEU A 476 -4.20 12.18 4.13
C LEU A 476 -5.36 12.94 4.78
N MET A 477 -5.07 13.81 5.76
CA MET A 477 -6.08 14.71 6.34
C MET A 477 -6.64 15.66 5.27
N PHE A 478 -5.79 16.26 4.44
CA PHE A 478 -6.24 17.20 3.42
C PHE A 478 -7.14 16.55 2.36
N ARG A 479 -6.84 15.30 1.96
CA ARG A 479 -7.73 14.51 1.09
C ARG A 479 -9.14 14.40 1.64
N VAL A 480 -9.29 14.26 2.96
CA VAL A 480 -10.60 14.20 3.61
C VAL A 480 -11.30 15.55 3.57
N LEU A 481 -10.59 16.63 3.92
CA LEU A 481 -11.13 17.98 3.86
C LEU A 481 -11.65 18.31 2.45
N LYS A 482 -10.88 17.99 1.41
CA LYS A 482 -11.24 18.28 0.02
C LYS A 482 -12.13 17.27 -0.65
N ARG A 483 -12.37 16.13 -0.01
CA ARG A 483 -13.05 14.98 -0.62
C ARG A 483 -12.39 14.54 -1.93
N ASP A 484 -11.08 14.75 -2.05
CA ASP A 484 -10.22 14.43 -3.21
C ASP A 484 -9.25 13.31 -2.81
N MET A 485 -8.94 12.39 -3.73
CA MET A 485 -7.97 11.31 -3.48
C MET A 485 -6.55 11.66 -3.92
N ASN A 486 -6.38 12.71 -4.71
CA ASN A 486 -5.07 13.13 -5.17
C ASN A 486 -4.26 13.66 -3.98
N THR A 487 -3.01 13.22 -3.85
CA THR A 487 -2.05 13.88 -2.94
C THR A 487 -1.82 15.30 -3.46
N ARG A 488 -1.76 16.27 -2.55
CA ARG A 488 -1.32 17.62 -2.86
C ARG A 488 -0.01 17.87 -2.15
N SER A 489 0.87 18.65 -2.77
CA SER A 489 2.11 19.11 -2.12
C SER A 489 1.77 19.97 -0.90
N LEU A 490 2.70 20.06 0.06
CA LEU A 490 2.55 20.91 1.24
C LEU A 490 2.20 22.35 0.86
N GLY A 491 2.93 22.96 -0.09
CA GLY A 491 2.64 24.32 -0.57
C GLY A 491 1.21 24.50 -1.10
N SER A 492 0.67 23.49 -1.81
CA SER A 492 -0.72 23.51 -2.28
C SER A 492 -1.72 23.41 -1.13
N ILE A 493 -1.42 22.64 -0.09
CA ILE A 493 -2.26 22.53 1.11
C ILE A 493 -2.28 23.87 1.85
N LEU A 494 -1.10 24.47 2.09
CA LEU A 494 -0.94 25.76 2.76
C LEU A 494 -1.75 26.85 2.06
N ALA A 495 -1.60 26.98 0.74
CA ALA A 495 -2.36 27.96 -0.04
C ALA A 495 -3.88 27.79 0.12
N ASP A 496 -4.37 26.56 0.15
CA ASP A 496 -5.81 26.28 0.29
C ASP A 496 -6.35 26.60 1.70
N VAL A 497 -5.55 26.30 2.73
CA VAL A 497 -5.88 26.72 4.09
C VAL A 497 -5.48 28.17 4.37
N GLY A 498 -5.05 28.92 3.34
CA GLY A 498 -4.63 30.32 3.40
C GLY A 498 -3.53 30.60 4.41
N ILE A 499 -2.53 29.73 4.44
CA ILE A 499 -1.23 29.93 5.08
C ILE A 499 -0.23 30.21 3.97
N ILE A 500 0.60 31.23 4.14
CA ILE A 500 1.66 31.55 3.18
C ILE A 500 2.90 30.76 3.58
N GLY A 501 3.29 29.80 2.74
CA GLY A 501 4.52 29.01 2.91
C GLY A 501 5.71 29.66 2.23
N TRP A 502 6.65 30.21 3.01
CA TRP A 502 7.89 30.79 2.52
C TRP A 502 9.03 29.78 2.60
N ASN A 503 9.92 29.78 1.61
CA ASN A 503 11.14 28.95 1.61
C ASN A 503 10.86 27.46 1.92
N LEU A 504 9.88 26.88 1.21
CA LEU A 504 9.66 25.42 1.16
C LEU A 504 10.92 24.72 0.62
N HIS A 505 11.09 23.43 0.92
CA HIS A 505 12.35 22.67 0.73
C HIS A 505 13.47 23.13 1.67
N ASN A 506 13.07 23.57 2.86
CA ASN A 506 13.90 23.66 4.05
C ASN A 506 13.20 22.80 5.09
N ALA A 507 13.86 21.75 5.57
CA ALA A 507 13.20 20.73 6.40
C ALA A 507 12.56 21.35 7.64
N GLY A 508 13.22 22.34 8.26
CA GLY A 508 12.69 23.06 9.43
C GLY A 508 11.40 23.83 9.13
N ASN A 509 11.36 24.57 8.03
CA ASN A 509 10.17 25.28 7.58
C ASN A 509 9.04 24.30 7.27
N ASP A 510 9.33 23.22 6.54
CA ASP A 510 8.34 22.24 6.10
C ASP A 510 7.74 21.47 7.28
N ALA A 511 8.53 21.15 8.31
CA ALA A 511 8.02 20.60 9.56
C ALA A 511 7.05 21.56 10.26
N VAL A 512 7.40 22.85 10.36
CA VAL A 512 6.52 23.87 10.97
C VAL A 512 5.24 24.05 10.17
N TYR A 513 5.35 24.23 8.86
CA TYR A 513 4.20 24.41 7.99
C TYR A 513 3.29 23.19 7.96
N THR A 514 3.85 21.99 8.03
CA THR A 514 3.07 20.74 8.14
C THR A 514 2.24 20.72 9.42
N LEU A 515 2.82 21.08 10.56
CA LEU A 515 2.08 21.15 11.82
C LEU A 515 0.99 22.23 11.79
N GLN A 516 1.31 23.40 11.25
CA GLN A 516 0.32 24.47 11.04
C GLN A 516 -0.83 24.03 10.12
N ALA A 517 -0.52 23.28 9.06
CA ALA A 517 -1.51 22.75 8.14
C ALA A 517 -2.43 21.73 8.83
N VAL A 518 -1.91 20.83 9.66
CA VAL A 518 -2.72 19.86 10.42
C VAL A 518 -3.70 20.56 11.35
N ILE A 519 -3.26 21.58 12.09
CA ILE A 519 -4.12 22.39 12.96
C ILE A 519 -5.19 23.11 12.13
N ALA A 520 -4.79 23.76 11.03
CA ALA A 520 -5.71 24.49 10.16
C ALA A 520 -6.75 23.57 9.50
N ILE A 521 -6.35 22.37 9.05
CA ILE A 521 -7.26 21.37 8.49
C ILE A 521 -8.26 20.91 9.56
N ALA A 522 -7.81 20.65 10.79
CA ALA A 522 -8.67 20.23 11.89
C ALA A 522 -9.75 21.28 12.20
N ILE A 523 -9.38 22.56 12.25
CA ILE A 523 -10.29 23.68 12.49
C ILE A 523 -11.25 23.87 11.29
N LYS A 524 -10.72 23.97 10.08
CA LYS A 524 -11.51 24.20 8.86
C LYS A 524 -12.54 23.07 8.64
N HIS A 525 -12.16 21.82 8.88
CA HIS A 525 -13.06 20.67 8.82
C HIS A 525 -14.22 20.78 9.84
N LEU A 526 -13.97 21.31 11.04
CA LEU A 526 -15.00 21.53 12.06
C LEU A 526 -15.97 22.63 11.65
N GLU A 527 -15.46 23.77 11.20
CA GLU A 527 -16.26 24.91 10.75
C GLU A 527 -17.13 24.58 9.52
N GLU A 528 -16.57 23.89 8.52
CA GLU A 528 -17.33 23.45 7.34
C GLU A 528 -18.49 22.51 7.72
N ARG A 529 -18.29 21.67 8.74
CA ARG A 529 -19.33 20.80 9.28
C ARG A 529 -20.43 21.59 10.00
N GLN A 530 -20.07 22.62 10.76
CA GLN A 530 -21.05 23.48 11.44
C GLN A 530 -21.89 24.25 10.43
N ARG A 531 -21.25 24.87 9.43
CA ARG A 531 -21.94 25.54 8.31
C ARG A 531 -22.92 24.61 7.59
N GLN A 532 -22.52 23.36 7.31
CA GLN A 532 -23.40 22.37 6.67
C GLN A 532 -24.63 22.01 7.54
N LYS A 533 -24.47 21.93 8.87
CA LYS A 533 -25.60 21.67 9.77
C LYS A 533 -26.56 22.86 9.80
N GLU A 534 -26.05 24.08 9.87
CA GLU A 534 -26.86 25.31 9.82
C GLU A 534 -27.66 25.42 8.52
N THR A 535 -27.04 25.13 7.37
CA THR A 535 -27.73 25.14 6.08
C THR A 535 -28.82 24.08 6.00
N ASN A 536 -28.59 22.87 6.54
CA ASN A 536 -29.57 21.78 6.50
C ASN A 536 -30.78 22.07 7.41
N ILE A 537 -30.55 22.63 8.60
CA ILE A 537 -31.63 23.06 9.51
C ILE A 537 -32.49 24.16 8.86
N ASN A 538 -31.85 25.10 8.17
CA ASN A 538 -32.53 26.19 7.46
C ASN A 538 -33.22 25.74 6.15
N SER A 539 -32.79 24.64 5.52
CA SER A 539 -33.48 24.07 4.35
C SER A 539 -34.64 23.17 4.75
N ASP A 540 -34.56 22.45 5.86
CA ASP A 540 -35.66 21.60 6.35
C ASP A 540 -36.89 22.43 6.80
N CYS A 541 -36.72 23.72 7.07
CA CYS A 541 -37.84 24.65 7.31
C CYS A 541 -38.43 25.27 6.03
N VAL A 542 -37.80 25.09 4.86
CA VAL A 542 -38.25 25.60 3.56
C VAL A 542 -38.26 24.45 2.53
N THR A 543 -39.45 23.87 2.32
CA THR A 543 -39.83 22.92 1.24
C THR A 543 -39.28 21.48 1.27
N LYS A 544 -40.21 20.53 1.45
CA LYS A 544 -40.14 19.18 0.87
C LYS A 544 -40.09 19.31 -0.66
N GLY A 545 -38.93 19.10 -1.27
CA GLY A 545 -38.74 19.13 -2.71
C GLY A 545 -37.53 18.30 -3.12
N THR A 546 -37.74 17.43 -4.09
CA THR A 546 -36.87 16.33 -4.53
C THR A 546 -35.57 16.81 -5.21
N GLU A 547 -34.54 15.96 -5.09
CA GLU A 547 -33.32 15.82 -5.92
C GLU A 547 -32.07 16.67 -5.62
N SER A 548 -31.03 15.99 -5.12
CA SER A 548 -29.68 15.95 -5.74
C SER A 548 -28.76 14.94 -5.02
N THR A 549 -29.16 13.66 -4.96
CA THR A 549 -28.39 12.59 -4.31
C THR A 549 -27.49 11.86 -5.32
N GLN A 550 -26.41 12.47 -5.83
CA GLN A 550 -25.45 11.72 -6.67
C GLN A 550 -23.95 11.98 -6.44
N ILE A 551 -23.52 12.72 -5.40
CA ILE A 551 -22.05 12.89 -5.13
C ILE A 551 -21.63 12.55 -3.67
N THR A 552 -22.56 12.31 -2.74
CA THR A 552 -22.27 12.25 -1.29
C THR A 552 -22.05 10.85 -0.69
N GLU A 553 -22.30 9.76 -1.42
CA GLU A 553 -22.39 8.40 -0.85
C GLU A 553 -21.08 7.78 -0.33
N GLY A 554 -19.93 8.44 -0.48
CA GLY A 554 -18.64 7.95 0.02
C GLY A 554 -18.04 8.72 1.20
N TRP A 555 -18.56 9.91 1.51
CA TRP A 555 -17.90 10.87 2.41
C TRP A 555 -18.76 11.30 3.60
N SER A 556 -20.08 11.10 3.56
CA SER A 556 -20.99 11.82 4.46
C SER A 556 -21.94 11.00 5.35
N SER A 557 -22.05 9.66 5.24
CA SER A 557 -23.20 8.98 5.89
C SER A 557 -22.90 8.19 7.18
N SER A 558 -21.75 7.54 7.35
CA SER A 558 -21.62 6.54 8.45
C SER A 558 -20.76 6.95 9.64
N GLY A 559 -20.21 8.16 9.63
CA GLY A 559 -19.21 8.60 10.62
C GLY A 559 -19.63 9.80 11.45
N ASN A 560 -20.77 10.44 11.20
CA ASN A 560 -21.07 11.71 11.87
C ASN A 560 -21.27 11.58 13.39
N ASP A 561 -21.62 10.40 13.88
CA ASP A 561 -21.85 10.14 15.30
C ASP A 561 -20.61 9.54 16.00
N SER A 562 -19.54 9.29 15.26
CA SER A 562 -18.26 8.86 15.82
C SER A 562 -17.35 10.06 16.10
N ASP A 563 -16.66 10.03 17.24
CA ASP A 563 -15.61 10.97 17.65
C ASP A 563 -14.22 10.63 17.09
N GLY A 564 -14.09 9.56 16.31
CA GLY A 564 -12.84 9.04 15.76
C GLY A 564 -12.27 7.81 16.48
N GLY A 565 -12.81 7.43 17.65
CA GLY A 565 -12.38 6.25 18.40
C GLY A 565 -10.91 6.30 18.86
N LEU A 566 -10.38 5.17 19.33
CA LEU A 566 -8.98 5.05 19.75
C LEU A 566 -8.01 5.09 18.54
N PRO A 567 -6.79 5.62 18.71
CA PRO A 567 -5.76 5.55 17.69
C PRO A 567 -5.32 4.09 17.46
N HIS A 568 -4.84 3.80 16.25
CA HIS A 568 -4.33 2.47 15.90
C HIS A 568 -2.93 2.60 15.30
N ILE A 569 -1.92 2.13 16.04
CA ILE A 569 -0.54 2.09 15.54
C ILE A 569 -0.29 0.67 15.03
N THR A 570 -0.09 0.53 13.73
CA THR A 570 0.43 -0.72 13.14
C THR A 570 1.83 -0.47 12.61
N PRO A 571 2.86 -1.14 13.15
CA PRO A 571 4.15 -1.16 12.48
C PRO A 571 4.00 -1.86 11.12
N PRO A 572 4.76 -1.44 10.09
CA PRO A 572 4.80 -2.16 8.83
C PRO A 572 5.28 -3.60 9.05
N PRO A 573 4.78 -4.58 8.28
CA PRO A 573 5.24 -5.96 8.40
C PRO A 573 6.75 -6.03 8.22
N THR A 574 7.44 -6.69 9.15
CA THR A 574 8.88 -6.92 9.06
C THR A 574 9.20 -7.69 7.77
N PRO A 575 10.17 -7.24 6.96
CA PRO A 575 10.62 -8.01 5.81
C PRO A 575 11.11 -9.36 6.33
N LYS A 576 10.59 -10.48 5.80
CA LYS A 576 11.18 -11.80 6.02
C LYS A 576 12.62 -11.73 5.51
N GLY A 577 13.57 -11.70 6.43
CA GLY A 577 14.99 -11.67 6.09
C GLY A 577 15.33 -12.86 5.22
N SER A 578 15.79 -12.60 3.99
CA SER A 578 16.65 -13.55 3.29
C SER A 578 18.00 -13.52 4.01
N SER A 579 18.26 -14.52 4.84
CA SER A 579 19.57 -14.80 5.39
C SER A 579 20.52 -15.16 4.24
N ASN A 580 21.12 -14.15 3.61
CA ASN A 580 22.38 -14.33 2.90
C ASN A 580 23.49 -14.07 3.91
N GLU A 581 23.87 -15.11 4.63
CA GLU A 581 25.16 -15.15 5.33
C GLU A 581 26.27 -15.02 4.29
N TYR A 582 26.82 -13.82 4.16
CA TYR A 582 28.15 -13.64 3.57
C TYR A 582 29.18 -14.11 4.60
N VAL A 583 29.49 -15.41 4.55
CA VAL A 583 30.65 -15.98 5.25
C VAL A 583 31.92 -15.50 4.53
N ASN A 584 32.59 -14.53 5.14
CA ASN A 584 33.95 -14.13 4.79
C ASN A 584 34.90 -15.30 5.09
N LYS A 585 35.30 -16.07 4.07
CA LYS A 585 36.44 -17.01 4.16
C LYS A 585 37.74 -16.22 4.00
N HIS A 586 38.33 -15.80 5.11
CA HIS A 586 39.76 -15.52 5.14
C HIS A 586 40.53 -16.84 5.10
N GLN A 587 41.25 -17.07 4.01
CA GLN A 587 42.31 -18.06 3.93
C GLN A 587 43.47 -17.63 4.84
N GLY A 588 43.68 -18.38 5.92
CA GLY A 588 44.86 -18.32 6.77
C GLY A 588 45.39 -19.72 6.99
N SER A 589 46.44 -20.07 6.24
CA SER A 589 47.23 -21.28 6.43
C SER A 589 47.90 -21.29 7.80
N LYS A 590 47.84 -22.43 8.51
CA LYS A 590 48.94 -23.02 9.29
C LYS A 590 48.57 -24.41 9.83
N HIS A 591 49.43 -25.37 9.47
CA HIS A 591 49.85 -26.61 10.16
C HIS A 591 49.41 -26.79 11.63
N SER A 592 49.28 -27.98 12.24
CA SER A 592 49.29 -29.41 11.90
C SER A 592 49.25 -30.16 13.25
N ILE A 593 48.75 -31.41 13.31
CA ILE A 593 48.92 -32.44 14.38
C ILE A 593 48.03 -32.22 15.64
N GLY A 594 47.26 -33.17 16.18
CA GLY A 594 47.03 -34.59 15.88
C GLY A 594 45.97 -35.22 16.82
N ASN A 595 45.43 -36.38 16.38
CA ASN A 595 44.87 -37.54 17.10
C ASN A 595 43.87 -37.38 18.30
N VAL A 596 42.56 -37.58 18.06
CA VAL A 596 41.74 -38.84 18.26
C VAL A 596 41.99 -39.65 19.57
N PRO A 597 41.00 -40.37 20.21
CA PRO A 597 39.54 -40.20 20.46
C PRO A 597 39.04 -40.81 21.83
N LYS A 598 37.70 -41.04 21.96
CA LYS A 598 36.93 -41.96 22.88
C LYS A 598 36.54 -41.39 24.25
N ASP A 599 35.42 -41.76 24.89
CA ASP A 599 34.25 -42.64 24.68
C ASP A 599 33.24 -42.21 25.79
N SER A 600 31.96 -42.01 25.53
CA SER A 600 30.83 -42.93 25.77
C SER A 600 30.39 -43.20 27.24
N SER A 601 29.06 -43.25 27.44
CA SER A 601 28.29 -43.73 28.61
C SER A 601 28.22 -42.78 29.82
N SER A 602 27.15 -42.66 30.62
CA SER A 602 25.80 -43.21 30.64
C SER A 602 25.02 -42.62 31.83
N HIS A 603 23.69 -42.54 31.67
CA HIS A 603 22.65 -42.79 32.68
C HIS A 603 22.15 -41.67 33.64
N LYS A 604 20.81 -41.56 33.60
CA LYS A 604 19.85 -40.87 34.46
C LYS A 604 20.02 -41.25 35.95
N VAL A 605 19.59 -40.37 36.86
CA VAL A 605 18.56 -40.63 37.90
C VAL A 605 18.03 -39.29 38.47
N ARG A 606 16.73 -39.26 38.79
CA ARG A 606 15.95 -38.20 39.46
C ARG A 606 16.26 -38.10 40.96
N GLY A 607 16.08 -36.91 41.54
CA GLY A 607 15.90 -36.74 42.99
C GLY A 607 15.38 -35.35 43.36
N ASN A 608 14.11 -35.25 43.74
CA ASN A 608 13.50 -34.13 44.46
C ASN A 608 13.93 -34.19 45.94
N PHE A 609 14.15 -33.05 46.59
CA PHE A 609 13.85 -32.89 48.03
C PHE A 609 13.55 -31.43 48.39
N ASP A 610 12.60 -31.30 49.32
CA ASP A 610 11.90 -30.11 49.79
C ASP A 610 12.69 -29.17 50.71
N LYS A 611 12.26 -27.90 50.65
CA LYS A 611 12.05 -26.86 51.70
C LYS A 611 12.79 -26.96 53.04
N ASN A 612 13.38 -25.84 53.45
CA ASN A 612 13.18 -25.30 54.81
C ASN A 612 13.30 -23.76 54.85
N TYR A 613 12.35 -23.16 55.56
CA TYR A 613 12.28 -21.73 55.92
C TYR A 613 13.22 -21.42 57.09
N ASN A 614 13.75 -20.19 57.16
CA ASN A 614 13.74 -19.44 58.42
C ASN A 614 13.82 -17.92 58.20
N ILE A 615 13.13 -17.22 59.07
CA ILE A 615 12.69 -15.81 59.02
C ILE A 615 13.39 -15.02 60.15
N ARG A 616 13.50 -13.69 59.93
CA ARG A 616 13.66 -12.55 60.89
C ARG A 616 15.07 -12.22 61.40
N ASN A 617 15.51 -10.99 61.11
CA ASN A 617 15.43 -9.87 62.06
C ASN A 617 15.63 -8.50 61.36
N ILE A 618 14.76 -7.55 61.72
CA ILE A 618 14.85 -6.08 61.61
C ILE A 618 14.68 -5.62 63.09
N PRO A 619 15.47 -4.66 63.64
CA PRO A 619 15.23 -3.20 63.51
C PRO A 619 16.57 -2.38 63.46
N GLU A 620 16.67 -1.08 63.24
CA GLU A 620 15.80 0.10 63.48
C GLU A 620 16.45 1.31 62.75
N GLU A 621 15.64 2.30 62.36
CA GLU A 621 15.94 3.74 62.16
C GLU A 621 17.20 4.22 61.37
N TRP A 622 16.98 4.80 60.19
CA TRP A 622 17.13 6.24 59.82
C TRP A 622 16.71 6.47 58.35
#